data_AF-A6NQI8-F1
#
_entry.id   AF-A6NQI8-F1
#
_cell.length_a   1.000
_cell.length_b   1.000
_cell.length_c   1.000
_cell.angle_alpha   90.00
_cell.angle_beta   90.00
_cell.angle_gamma   90.00
#
_symmetry.space_group_name_H-M   'P 1'
#
loop_
_entity.id
_entity.type
_entity.pdbx_description
1 polymer ?
#
loop_
_entity_poly.entity_id
_entity_poly.type
_entity_poly.pdbx_seq_one_letter_code
_entity_poly.pdbx_strand_id
1 'polypeptide(L)'
;MKEDSMEKEVRRGVRFNKVALAVLAVLAVVGVWGLLSWFSRPLDNSITPDGLAENLTDGALGKTGGVYYVLDSGSGLVDALDLQAWTITQEEAEGEPLVVFRLWEDCELALYEGGLAYAWNGYASSDTTGAVWYTIPEDTAQTVASLLETDGQIETSPGVRF
;
A
#
# COMPACT_ATOMS: atom_id res chain seq x y z
N MET A 1 -28.42 -60.31 16.92
CA MET A 1 -27.21 -59.84 17.65
C MET A 1 -26.16 -59.18 16.75
N LYS A 2 -26.04 -59.52 15.45
CA LYS A 2 -25.15 -58.80 14.50
C LYS A 2 -25.75 -57.48 13.95
N GLU A 3 -27.07 -57.40 13.82
CA GLU A 3 -27.77 -56.26 13.21
C GLU A 3 -27.73 -54.98 14.07
N ASP A 4 -27.97 -55.09 15.38
CA ASP A 4 -27.84 -53.98 16.35
C ASP A 4 -26.41 -53.42 16.47
N SER A 5 -25.39 -54.27 16.23
CA SER A 5 -23.98 -53.86 16.26
C SER A 5 -23.63 -53.03 15.03
N MET A 6 -24.15 -53.43 13.87
CA MET A 6 -23.92 -52.78 12.59
C MET A 6 -24.63 -51.41 12.51
N GLU A 7 -25.86 -51.32 13.04
CA GLU A 7 -26.56 -50.04 13.15
C GLU A 7 -25.82 -49.04 14.06
N LYS A 8 -25.24 -49.49 15.17
CA LYS A 8 -24.48 -48.63 16.08
C LYS A 8 -23.22 -48.08 15.43
N GLU A 9 -22.51 -48.89 14.64
CA GLU A 9 -21.30 -48.45 13.92
C GLU A 9 -21.60 -47.46 12.80
N VAL A 10 -22.63 -47.70 11.99
CA VAL A 10 -23.07 -46.75 10.94
C VAL A 10 -23.51 -45.42 11.57
N ARG A 11 -24.27 -45.47 12.67
CA ARG A 11 -24.72 -44.26 13.39
C ARG A 11 -23.55 -43.49 14.02
N ARG A 12 -22.46 -44.17 14.41
CA ARG A 12 -21.23 -43.56 14.94
C ARG A 12 -20.39 -42.95 13.82
N GLY A 13 -20.26 -43.61 12.67
CA GLY A 13 -19.60 -43.08 11.47
C GLY A 13 -20.29 -41.84 10.90
N VAL A 14 -21.63 -41.85 10.84
CA VAL A 14 -22.42 -40.68 10.40
C VAL A 14 -22.29 -39.52 11.39
N ARG A 15 -22.25 -39.78 12.71
CA ARG A 15 -22.01 -38.74 13.73
C ARG A 15 -20.60 -38.17 13.65
N PHE A 16 -19.59 -39.02 13.43
CA PHE A 16 -18.21 -38.58 13.25
C PHE A 16 -18.06 -37.71 11.99
N ASN A 17 -18.67 -38.12 10.88
CA ASN A 17 -18.65 -37.34 9.63
C ASN A 17 -19.36 -35.98 9.80
N LYS A 18 -20.49 -35.93 10.52
CA LYS A 18 -21.18 -34.67 10.85
C LYS A 18 -20.33 -33.75 11.73
N VAL A 19 -19.65 -34.30 12.74
CA VAL A 19 -18.76 -33.51 13.62
C VAL A 19 -17.54 -33.00 12.84
N ALA A 20 -16.92 -33.84 12.01
CA ALA A 20 -15.80 -33.43 11.16
C ALA A 20 -16.21 -32.32 10.18
N LEU A 21 -17.38 -32.44 9.56
CA LEU A 21 -17.91 -31.42 8.65
C LEU A 21 -18.23 -30.10 9.38
N ALA A 22 -18.76 -30.18 10.61
CA ALA A 22 -19.00 -29.00 11.44
C ALA A 22 -17.70 -28.29 11.84
N VAL A 23 -16.65 -29.04 12.21
CA VAL A 23 -15.33 -28.47 12.52
C VAL A 23 -14.72 -27.81 11.28
N LEU A 24 -14.78 -28.45 10.11
CA LEU A 24 -14.31 -27.86 8.86
C LEU A 24 -15.09 -26.58 8.50
N ALA A 25 -16.41 -26.57 8.71
CA ALA A 25 -17.22 -25.36 8.48
C ALA A 25 -16.81 -24.21 9.42
N VAL A 26 -16.54 -24.48 10.70
CA VAL A 26 -16.05 -23.47 11.64
C VAL A 26 -14.67 -22.95 11.24
N LEU A 27 -13.75 -23.84 10.85
CA LEU A 27 -12.42 -23.44 10.37
C LEU A 27 -12.50 -22.60 9.10
N ALA A 28 -13.39 -22.93 8.18
CA ALA A 28 -13.63 -22.13 6.98
C ALA A 28 -14.16 -20.74 7.33
N VAL A 29 -15.11 -20.63 8.27
CA VAL A 29 -15.63 -19.33 8.74
C VAL A 29 -14.54 -18.49 9.40
N VAL A 30 -13.73 -19.09 10.28
CA VAL A 30 -12.62 -18.37 10.93
C VAL A 30 -11.56 -17.95 9.91
N GLY A 31 -11.25 -18.79 8.94
CA GLY A 31 -10.32 -18.47 7.86
C GLY A 31 -10.82 -17.31 6.99
N VAL A 32 -12.09 -17.36 6.57
CA VAL A 32 -12.72 -16.26 5.81
C VAL A 32 -12.76 -14.98 6.63
N TRP A 33 -13.10 -15.05 7.92
CA TRP A 33 -13.11 -13.88 8.79
C TRP A 33 -11.71 -13.27 8.97
N GLY A 34 -10.70 -14.11 9.16
CA GLY A 34 -9.30 -13.69 9.21
C GLY A 34 -8.87 -12.97 7.94
N LEU A 35 -9.18 -13.52 6.77
CA LEU A 35 -8.90 -12.88 5.47
C LEU A 35 -9.64 -11.54 5.32
N LEU A 36 -10.94 -11.49 5.60
CA LEU A 36 -11.72 -10.25 5.52
C LEU A 36 -11.18 -9.19 6.48
N SER A 37 -10.81 -9.56 7.70
CA SER A 37 -10.22 -8.64 8.68
C SER A 37 -8.86 -8.11 8.23
N TRP A 38 -8.08 -8.91 7.51
CA TRP A 38 -6.82 -8.50 6.92
C TRP A 38 -7.02 -7.52 5.77
N PHE A 39 -7.96 -7.78 4.86
CA PHE A 39 -8.28 -6.89 3.74
C PHE A 39 -9.01 -5.60 4.14
N SER A 40 -9.67 -5.59 5.31
CA SER A 40 -10.41 -4.43 5.81
C SER A 40 -9.54 -3.48 6.65
N ARG A 41 -8.22 -3.71 6.68
CA ARG A 41 -7.31 -2.85 7.45
C ARG A 41 -7.31 -1.44 6.86
N PRO A 42 -7.43 -0.40 7.69
CA PRO A 42 -7.27 0.96 7.22
C PRO A 42 -5.86 1.16 6.67
N LEU A 43 -5.73 2.10 5.72
CA LEU A 43 -4.41 2.55 5.29
C LEU A 43 -3.69 3.23 6.45
N ASP A 44 -2.37 3.09 6.48
CA ASP A 44 -1.55 3.87 7.38
C ASP A 44 -1.69 5.37 7.04
N ASN A 45 -1.87 6.21 8.06
CA ASN A 45 -2.14 7.63 7.84
C ASN A 45 -1.06 8.30 7.00
N SER A 46 0.22 7.89 7.13
CA SER A 46 1.33 8.52 6.42
C SER A 46 1.30 8.34 4.90
N ILE A 47 0.59 7.32 4.41
CA ILE A 47 0.49 7.01 2.98
C ILE A 47 -0.89 7.31 2.39
N THR A 48 -1.79 7.88 3.20
CA THR A 48 -3.03 8.49 2.70
C THR A 48 -2.73 9.79 1.95
N PRO A 49 -3.59 10.26 1.05
CA PRO A 49 -3.41 11.55 0.38
C PRO A 49 -3.14 12.71 1.36
N ASP A 50 -3.88 12.76 2.48
CA ASP A 50 -3.68 13.80 3.49
C ASP A 50 -2.31 13.67 4.20
N GLY A 51 -1.90 12.45 4.57
CA GLY A 51 -0.59 12.23 5.17
C GLY A 51 0.58 12.47 4.22
N LEU A 52 0.41 12.16 2.93
CA LEU A 52 1.40 12.50 1.90
C LEU A 52 1.55 14.02 1.77
N ALA A 53 0.44 14.76 1.80
CA ALA A 53 0.46 16.22 1.77
C ALA A 53 1.24 16.79 2.97
N GLU A 54 0.97 16.29 4.17
CA GLU A 54 1.67 16.71 5.39
C GLU A 54 3.18 16.46 5.30
N ASN A 55 3.59 15.26 4.88
CA ASN A 55 5.01 14.90 4.77
C ASN A 55 5.77 15.69 3.69
N LEU A 56 5.08 16.18 2.66
CA LEU A 56 5.68 16.88 1.52
C LEU A 56 5.62 18.41 1.63
N THR A 57 4.85 18.96 2.58
CA THR A 57 4.64 20.40 2.72
C THR A 57 5.91 21.15 3.17
N ASP A 58 6.68 20.54 4.08
CA ASP A 58 7.88 21.16 4.67
C ASP A 58 9.14 21.01 3.80
N GLY A 59 8.98 20.47 2.59
CA GLY A 59 10.05 20.18 1.65
C GLY A 59 10.22 18.68 1.44
N ALA A 60 10.85 18.33 0.32
CA ALA A 60 10.92 16.93 -0.12
C ALA A 60 12.27 16.60 -0.74
N LEU A 61 12.72 15.36 -0.54
CA LEU A 61 13.83 14.79 -1.30
C LEU A 61 13.25 13.90 -2.39
N GLY A 62 13.26 14.40 -3.63
CA GLY A 62 12.82 13.67 -4.81
C GLY A 62 14.00 13.16 -5.63
N LYS A 63 13.81 12.05 -6.33
CA LYS A 63 14.76 11.49 -7.28
C LYS A 63 14.07 11.32 -8.63
N THR A 64 14.68 11.85 -9.68
CA THR A 64 14.25 11.64 -11.08
C THR A 64 15.49 11.51 -11.96
N GLY A 65 15.44 10.67 -13.00
CA GLY A 65 16.58 10.46 -13.92
C GLY A 65 17.89 10.03 -13.25
N GLY A 66 17.83 9.44 -12.06
CA GLY A 66 19.01 9.05 -11.28
C GLY A 66 19.63 10.16 -10.41
N VAL A 67 19.11 11.39 -10.49
CA VAL A 67 19.61 12.55 -9.73
C VAL A 67 18.66 12.85 -8.56
N TYR A 68 19.22 13.24 -7.42
CA TYR A 68 18.44 13.67 -6.25
C TYR A 68 18.31 15.18 -6.22
N TYR A 69 17.12 15.65 -5.87
CA TYR A 69 16.75 17.05 -5.78
C TYR A 69 16.06 17.32 -4.45
N VAL A 70 16.40 18.44 -3.85
CA VAL A 70 15.69 18.99 -2.70
C VAL A 70 14.75 20.07 -3.20
N LEU A 71 13.48 19.95 -2.82
CA LEU A 71 12.53 21.03 -2.90
C LEU A 71 12.34 21.65 -1.51
N ASP A 72 12.36 22.98 -1.46
CA ASP A 72 12.06 23.72 -0.24
C ASP A 72 10.54 23.75 0.01
N SER A 73 10.18 24.09 1.25
CA SER A 73 8.79 24.33 1.65
C SER A 73 8.14 25.38 0.75
N GLY A 74 6.92 25.15 0.29
CA GLY A 74 6.20 26.08 -0.58
C GLY A 74 6.62 26.04 -2.06
N SER A 75 7.34 25.01 -2.49
CA SER A 75 7.67 24.73 -3.91
C SER A 75 6.47 24.46 -4.82
N GLY A 76 5.25 24.38 -4.27
CA GLY A 76 4.06 23.99 -5.03
C GLY A 76 3.96 22.49 -5.32
N LEU A 77 4.81 21.65 -4.71
CA LEU A 77 4.81 20.21 -4.92
C LEU A 77 3.45 19.55 -4.60
N VAL A 78 2.84 19.91 -3.47
CA VAL A 78 1.53 19.35 -3.05
C VAL A 78 0.44 19.70 -4.06
N ASP A 79 0.46 20.93 -4.60
CA ASP A 79 -0.47 21.36 -5.64
C ASP A 79 -0.23 20.60 -6.95
N ALA A 80 1.04 20.39 -7.32
CA ALA A 80 1.42 19.64 -8.52
C ALA A 80 1.03 18.15 -8.47
N LEU A 81 0.97 17.58 -7.26
CA LEU A 81 0.54 16.18 -7.07
C LEU A 81 -0.98 16.01 -7.21
N ASP A 82 -1.77 17.07 -7.02
CA ASP A 82 -3.25 17.03 -7.01
C ASP A 82 -3.79 15.81 -6.24
N LEU A 83 -3.38 15.68 -4.98
CA LEU A 83 -3.64 14.51 -4.12
C LEU A 83 -5.14 14.21 -3.95
N GLN A 84 -6.01 15.19 -4.19
CA GLN A 84 -7.47 15.01 -4.14
C GLN A 84 -8.03 14.22 -5.34
N ALA A 85 -7.28 14.13 -6.45
CA ALA A 85 -7.66 13.34 -7.61
C ALA A 85 -7.25 11.86 -7.49
N TRP A 86 -6.53 11.48 -6.43
CA TRP A 86 -5.95 10.14 -6.29
C TRP A 86 -7.01 9.14 -5.84
N THR A 87 -6.98 7.96 -6.46
CA THR A 87 -7.92 6.88 -6.13
C THR A 87 -7.18 5.57 -5.96
N ILE A 88 -7.53 4.79 -4.92
CA ILE A 88 -6.88 3.51 -4.66
C ILE A 88 -7.16 2.55 -5.82
N THR A 89 -6.13 1.87 -6.30
CA THR A 89 -6.22 0.88 -7.37
C THR A 89 -5.52 -0.43 -7.00
N GLN A 90 -5.83 -1.48 -7.75
CA GLN A 90 -5.14 -2.78 -7.73
C GLN A 90 -4.24 -2.95 -8.95
N GLU A 91 -4.20 -1.96 -9.84
CA GLU A 91 -3.30 -1.93 -10.98
C GLU A 91 -1.90 -1.57 -10.52
N GLU A 92 -0.92 -2.34 -10.97
CA GLU A 92 0.49 -2.14 -10.66
C GLU A 92 1.20 -1.66 -11.92
N ALA A 93 2.08 -0.69 -11.77
CA ALA A 93 2.89 -0.21 -12.89
C ALA A 93 3.93 -1.25 -13.29
N GLU A 94 4.13 -1.44 -14.59
CA GLU A 94 5.25 -2.20 -15.12
C GLU A 94 6.46 -1.27 -15.35
N GLY A 95 7.58 -1.53 -14.67
CA GLY A 95 8.83 -0.80 -14.90
C GLY A 95 9.33 -0.02 -13.69
N GLU A 96 10.27 0.89 -13.94
CA GLU A 96 10.85 1.76 -12.91
C GLU A 96 10.03 3.04 -12.75
N PRO A 97 9.93 3.59 -11.54
CA PRO A 97 9.25 4.86 -11.31
C PRO A 97 10.01 6.02 -11.97
N LEU A 98 9.26 6.99 -12.49
CA LEU A 98 9.81 8.23 -13.04
C LEU A 98 10.34 9.12 -11.92
N VAL A 99 9.59 9.21 -10.82
CA VAL A 99 9.95 10.00 -9.64
C VAL A 99 9.83 9.15 -8.39
N VAL A 100 10.81 9.26 -7.49
CA VAL A 100 10.72 8.67 -6.14
C VAL A 100 10.99 9.73 -5.10
N PHE A 101 10.05 9.95 -4.20
CA PHE A 101 10.23 10.76 -3.00
C PHE A 101 10.56 9.88 -1.82
N ARG A 102 11.59 10.27 -1.09
CA ARG A 102 11.89 9.72 0.23
C ARG A 102 11.36 10.69 1.27
N LEU A 103 10.32 10.28 2.00
CA LEU A 103 9.64 11.14 2.97
C LEU A 103 10.37 11.14 4.30
N TRP A 104 10.69 9.96 4.80
CA TRP A 104 11.46 9.73 6.02
C TRP A 104 12.05 8.31 5.99
N GLU A 105 12.55 7.80 7.11
CA GLU A 105 13.12 6.44 7.18
C GLU A 105 12.05 5.40 6.79
N ASP A 106 12.35 4.57 5.78
CA ASP A 106 11.47 3.49 5.30
C ASP A 106 10.06 3.93 4.86
N CYS A 107 9.89 5.19 4.45
CA CYS A 107 8.65 5.70 3.86
C CYS A 107 8.92 6.42 2.53
N GLU A 108 8.29 5.93 1.46
CA GLU A 108 8.55 6.33 0.08
C GLU A 108 7.26 6.53 -0.70
N LEU A 109 7.31 7.45 -1.66
CA LEU A 109 6.28 7.67 -2.67
C LEU A 109 6.91 7.59 -4.05
N ALA A 110 6.47 6.65 -4.87
CA ALA A 110 6.91 6.44 -6.24
C ALA A 110 5.81 6.86 -7.22
N LEU A 111 6.17 7.64 -8.25
CA LEU A 111 5.28 8.06 -9.34
C LEU A 111 5.74 7.42 -10.64
N TYR A 112 4.80 6.85 -11.38
CA TYR A 112 5.04 6.14 -12.63
C TYR A 112 4.42 6.90 -13.80
N GLU A 113 5.01 6.74 -14.99
CA GLU A 113 4.35 7.14 -16.23
C GLU A 113 3.05 6.33 -16.40
N GLY A 114 2.03 6.94 -17.01
CA GLY A 114 0.74 6.30 -17.24
C GLY A 114 -0.27 6.42 -16.10
N GLY A 115 -0.04 7.33 -15.15
CA GLY A 115 -1.05 7.69 -14.14
C GLY A 115 -1.15 6.73 -12.97
N LEU A 116 -0.03 6.14 -12.54
CA LEU A 116 0.04 5.31 -11.34
C LEU A 116 1.04 5.88 -10.32
N ALA A 117 0.72 5.69 -9.04
CA ALA A 117 1.62 5.95 -7.93
C ALA A 117 1.60 4.80 -6.93
N TYR A 118 2.72 4.59 -6.26
CA TYR A 118 2.85 3.63 -5.17
C TYR A 118 3.37 4.33 -3.93
N ALA A 119 2.63 4.20 -2.82
CA ALA A 119 3.04 4.74 -1.53
C ALA A 119 3.32 3.59 -0.56
N TRP A 120 4.46 3.68 0.13
CA TRP A 120 4.93 2.64 1.04
C TRP A 120 5.45 3.23 2.36
N ASN A 121 5.13 2.56 3.45
CA ASN A 121 5.61 2.81 4.80
C ASN A 121 5.96 1.46 5.45
N GLY A 122 7.26 1.17 5.56
CA GLY A 122 7.78 -0.05 6.18
C GLY A 122 7.63 -0.09 7.70
N TYR A 123 7.35 1.05 8.33
CA TYR A 123 7.05 1.17 9.77
C TYR A 123 5.55 1.17 10.08
N ALA A 124 4.69 0.92 9.09
CA ALA A 124 3.26 0.81 9.31
C ALA A 124 2.92 -0.23 10.38
N SER A 125 1.98 0.12 11.25
CA SER A 125 1.52 -0.76 12.32
C SER A 125 0.92 -2.05 11.77
N SER A 126 0.96 -3.13 12.55
CA SER A 126 0.44 -4.44 12.10
C SER A 126 -1.09 -4.46 11.86
N ASP A 127 -1.80 -3.43 12.31
CA ASP A 127 -3.23 -3.20 12.13
C ASP A 127 -3.57 -2.24 10.98
N THR A 128 -2.57 -1.62 10.36
CA THR A 128 -2.72 -0.80 9.16
C THR A 128 -2.14 -1.49 7.92
N THR A 129 -2.51 -0.97 6.76
CA THR A 129 -1.91 -1.33 5.47
C THR A 129 -0.84 -0.29 5.15
N GLY A 130 0.42 -0.73 5.07
CA GLY A 130 1.60 0.13 4.82
C GLY A 130 2.00 0.25 3.35
N ALA A 131 1.22 -0.28 2.41
CA ALA A 131 1.53 -0.29 0.99
C ALA A 131 0.26 -0.13 0.18
N VAL A 132 0.22 0.79 -0.77
CA VAL A 132 -0.96 1.00 -1.60
C VAL A 132 -0.62 1.60 -2.96
N TRP A 133 -1.36 1.17 -3.98
CA TRP A 133 -1.33 1.74 -5.32
C TRP A 133 -2.46 2.74 -5.50
N TYR A 134 -2.16 3.82 -6.23
CA TYR A 134 -3.10 4.86 -6.63
C TYR A 134 -3.13 5.03 -8.14
N THR A 135 -4.32 5.24 -8.70
CA THR A 135 -4.50 5.92 -9.97
C THR A 135 -4.45 7.42 -9.73
N ILE A 136 -3.63 8.12 -10.51
CA ILE A 136 -3.36 9.56 -10.44
C ILE A 136 -3.57 10.17 -11.84
N PRO A 137 -3.71 11.51 -11.98
CA PRO A 137 -3.76 12.13 -13.31
C PRO A 137 -2.50 11.79 -14.14
N GLU A 138 -2.67 11.45 -15.42
CA GLU A 138 -1.60 10.90 -16.28
C GLU A 138 -0.34 11.78 -16.34
N ASP A 139 -0.51 13.11 -16.33
CA ASP A 139 0.58 14.08 -16.45
C ASP A 139 1.30 14.39 -15.12
N THR A 140 0.82 13.83 -13.99
CA THR A 140 1.31 14.17 -12.64
C THR A 140 2.80 13.84 -12.49
N ALA A 141 3.20 12.63 -12.85
CA ALA A 141 4.58 12.17 -12.70
C ALA A 141 5.56 13.05 -13.51
N GLN A 142 5.18 13.40 -14.74
CA GLN A 142 5.99 14.26 -15.60
C GLN A 142 6.05 15.71 -15.10
N THR A 143 4.92 16.24 -14.62
CA THR A 143 4.85 17.58 -14.04
C THR A 143 5.77 17.70 -12.83
N VAL A 144 5.72 16.70 -11.94
CA VAL A 144 6.54 16.66 -10.73
C VAL A 144 8.02 16.44 -11.06
N ALA A 145 8.35 15.57 -12.03
CA ALA A 145 9.72 15.42 -12.51
C ALA A 145 10.28 16.75 -13.03
N SER A 146 9.49 17.48 -13.84
CA SER A 146 9.88 18.78 -14.40
C SER A 146 10.07 19.84 -13.31
N LEU A 147 9.24 19.82 -12.26
CA LEU A 147 9.37 20.68 -11.08
C LEU A 147 10.69 20.41 -10.35
N LEU A 148 11.03 19.13 -10.11
CA LEU A 148 12.30 18.75 -9.47
C LEU A 148 13.51 19.26 -10.26
N GLU A 149 13.48 19.14 -11.58
CA GLU A 149 14.59 19.57 -12.44
C GLU A 149 14.72 21.10 -12.55
N THR A 150 13.60 21.83 -12.46
CA THR A 150 13.59 23.29 -12.65
C THR A 150 13.86 24.04 -11.35
N ASP A 151 13.20 23.63 -10.27
CA ASP A 151 13.17 24.36 -9.00
C ASP A 151 13.92 23.62 -7.89
N GLY A 152 14.24 22.34 -8.10
CA GLY A 152 14.98 21.54 -7.13
C GLY A 152 16.46 21.87 -7.10
N GLN A 153 17.02 21.90 -5.89
CA GLN A 153 18.47 22.00 -5.70
C GLN A 153 19.08 20.59 -5.72
N ILE A 154 20.10 20.38 -6.55
CA ILE A 154 20.76 19.06 -6.65
C ILE A 154 21.36 18.68 -5.29
N GLU A 155 20.98 17.50 -4.80
CA GLU A 155 21.53 16.90 -3.58
C GLU A 155 22.61 15.88 -3.94
N THR A 156 23.82 16.09 -3.42
CA THR A 156 24.99 15.24 -3.72
C THR A 156 25.28 14.23 -2.60
N SER A 157 24.66 14.38 -1.44
CA SER A 157 24.80 13.52 -0.26
C SER A 157 23.44 13.11 0.33
N PRO A 158 22.59 12.39 -0.43
CA PRO A 158 21.21 12.09 -0.03
C PRO A 158 21.09 11.20 1.23
N GLY A 159 22.14 10.46 1.57
CA GLY A 159 22.15 9.54 2.72
C GLY A 159 22.32 10.20 4.10
N VAL A 160 22.51 11.53 4.17
CA VAL A 160 22.74 12.25 5.44
C VAL A 160 21.45 12.91 5.97
N ARG A 161 20.40 13.00 5.15
CA ARG A 161 19.17 13.74 5.49
C ARG A 161 18.17 12.96 6.37
N PHE A 162 18.38 11.66 6.55
CA PHE A 162 17.51 10.75 7.31
C PHE A 162 18.35 9.91 8.26
#